data_AF-A0A6A6YKT3-F1
#
_entry.id   AF-A0A6A6YKT3-F1
#
_cell.length_a   1.000
_cell.length_b   1.000
_cell.length_c   1.000
_cell.angle_alpha   90.00
_cell.angle_beta   90.00
_cell.angle_gamma   90.00
#
_symmetry.space_group_name_H-M   'P 1'
#
loop_
_entity.id
_entity.type
_entity.pdbx_description
1 polymer ?
#
loop_
_entity_poly.entity_id
_entity_poly.type
_entity_poly.pdbx_seq_one_letter_code
_entity_poly.pdbx_strand_id
1 'polypeptide(L)'
;MSSDLPTTNAAAGSPLTTKSHVLETGAAATQNFAPVSSICAHLNAFHAYVADPSRCVETNHYCAHLNEDVRQCILYDSPEKNARLIGIEYMISPRLFATLDAEEKKLWHSHVFEVKSGMLIMPKPPLVPQVAWETAETAEMEEVWNPVLLFPPS
;
A
#
# COMPACT_ATOMS: atom_id res chain seq x y z
N MET A 1 9.34 20.34 12.70
CA MET A 1 8.04 20.19 13.36
C MET A 1 8.11 18.92 14.18
N SER A 2 7.72 18.96 15.46
CA SER A 2 7.96 17.90 16.45
C SER A 2 7.35 16.58 15.98
N SER A 3 8.19 15.62 15.58
CA SER A 3 7.77 14.29 15.15
C SER A 3 7.78 13.35 16.34
N ASP A 4 6.90 13.58 17.31
CA ASP A 4 6.63 12.58 18.35
C ASP A 4 5.75 11.49 17.72
N LEU A 5 6.40 10.55 17.05
CA LEU A 5 5.73 9.35 16.53
C LEU A 5 5.03 8.64 17.70
N PRO A 6 3.71 8.39 17.65
CA PRO A 6 3.02 7.73 18.74
C PRO A 6 3.62 6.34 18.96
N THR A 7 4.19 6.08 20.14
CA THR A 7 5.00 4.87 20.41
C THR A 7 4.31 3.54 20.09
N THR A 8 2.97 3.52 20.07
CA THR A 8 2.17 2.33 19.75
C THR A 8 1.17 2.53 18.61
N ASN A 9 1.11 3.72 17.99
CA ASN A 9 0.07 4.09 17.02
C ASN A 9 -1.36 3.69 17.47
N ALA A 10 -1.67 3.99 18.75
CA ALA A 10 -2.92 3.63 19.42
C ALA A 10 -3.28 2.12 19.40
N ALA A 11 -2.34 1.24 19.07
CA ALA A 11 -2.52 -0.20 19.20
C ALA A 11 -2.70 -0.57 20.69
N ALA A 12 -3.52 -1.59 20.94
CA ALA A 12 -3.73 -2.11 22.28
C ALA A 12 -2.45 -2.73 22.86
N GLY A 13 -2.22 -2.55 24.16
CA GLY A 13 -1.07 -3.12 24.88
C GLY A 13 -0.07 -2.07 25.36
N SER A 14 1.02 -2.54 25.98
CA SER A 14 2.10 -1.69 26.47
C SER A 14 3.14 -1.41 25.38
N PRO A 15 3.86 -0.27 25.43
CA PRO A 15 4.98 0.00 24.54
C PRO A 15 6.07 -1.09 24.61
N LEU A 16 6.87 -1.17 23.54
CA LEU A 16 8.04 -2.05 23.51
C LEU A 16 9.00 -1.72 24.66
N THR A 17 9.55 -2.78 25.26
CA THR A 17 10.55 -2.62 26.33
C THR A 17 11.93 -2.36 25.74
N THR A 18 12.86 -1.81 26.53
CA THR A 18 14.28 -1.70 26.14
C THR A 18 14.86 -3.05 25.72
N LYS A 19 14.46 -4.14 26.39
CA LYS A 19 14.86 -5.50 26.03
C LYS A 19 14.37 -5.87 24.62
N SER A 20 13.12 -5.57 24.29
CA SER A 20 12.56 -5.81 22.95
C SER A 20 13.36 -5.08 21.87
N HIS A 21 13.64 -3.79 22.07
CA HIS A 21 14.44 -3.01 21.12
C HIS A 21 15.84 -3.58 20.86
N VAL A 22 16.52 -4.03 21.91
CA VAL A 22 17.85 -4.66 21.77
C VAL A 22 17.76 -5.97 20.98
N LEU A 23 16.78 -6.82 21.30
CA LEU A 23 16.57 -8.08 20.59
C LEU A 23 16.19 -7.86 19.13
N GLU A 24 15.29 -6.93 18.84
CA GLU A 24 14.86 -6.56 17.49
C GLU A 24 16.03 -5.99 16.66
N THR A 25 16.87 -5.16 17.26
CA THR A 25 18.07 -4.63 16.58
C THR A 25 19.03 -5.75 16.20
N GLY A 26 19.25 -6.71 17.10
CA GLY A 26 20.08 -7.89 16.82
C GLY A 26 19.48 -8.79 15.73
N ALA A 27 18.16 -8.96 15.73
CA ALA A 27 17.45 -9.70 14.68
C ALA A 27 17.55 -8.98 13.33
N ALA A 28 17.30 -7.67 13.29
CA ALA A 28 17.40 -6.85 12.08
C ALA A 28 18.79 -6.90 11.44
N ALA A 29 19.85 -7.01 12.25
CA ALA A 29 21.22 -7.11 11.77
C ALA A 29 21.60 -8.49 11.20
N THR A 30 20.86 -9.55 11.55
CA THR A 30 21.22 -10.95 11.23
C THR A 30 20.24 -11.64 10.29
N GLN A 31 19.00 -11.18 10.22
CA GLN A 31 17.95 -11.76 9.39
C GLN A 31 17.98 -11.24 7.96
N ASN A 32 17.58 -12.10 7.02
CA ASN A 32 17.45 -11.74 5.61
C ASN A 32 16.02 -11.26 5.31
N PHE A 33 15.88 -10.00 4.89
CA PHE A 33 14.60 -9.39 4.51
C PHE A 33 14.41 -9.28 2.99
N ALA A 34 15.06 -10.16 2.21
CA ALA A 34 15.01 -10.16 0.74
C ALA A 34 13.59 -9.99 0.16
N PRO A 35 12.53 -10.66 0.65
CA PRO A 35 11.17 -10.47 0.10
C PRO A 35 10.64 -9.03 0.23
N VAL A 36 10.94 -8.35 1.33
CA VAL A 36 10.48 -6.97 1.58
C VAL A 36 11.30 -5.97 0.76
N SER A 37 12.55 -6.31 0.42
CA SER A 37 13.39 -5.45 -0.42
C SER A 37 12.93 -5.35 -1.89
N SER A 38 11.97 -6.17 -2.31
CA SER A 38 11.35 -6.09 -3.64
C SER A 38 10.28 -5.00 -3.77
N ILE A 39 9.94 -4.29 -2.68
CA ILE A 39 9.04 -3.14 -2.73
C ILE A 39 9.69 -2.04 -3.58
N CYS A 40 9.03 -1.68 -4.69
CA CYS A 40 9.55 -0.77 -5.70
C CYS A 40 8.73 0.52 -5.87
N ALA A 41 7.51 0.57 -5.31
CA ALA A 41 6.65 1.74 -5.43
C ALA A 41 5.92 2.05 -4.12
N HIS A 42 5.70 3.36 -3.88
CA HIS A 42 4.85 3.87 -2.81
C HIS A 42 3.72 4.71 -3.43
N LEU A 43 2.48 4.28 -3.25
CA LEU A 43 1.27 5.00 -3.68
C LEU A 43 0.50 5.45 -2.45
N ASN A 44 -0.11 6.62 -2.50
CA ASN A 44 -0.99 7.11 -1.43
C ASN A 44 -2.40 7.29 -1.99
N ALA A 45 -3.38 6.63 -1.38
CA ALA A 45 -4.77 6.73 -1.77
C ALA A 45 -5.64 7.15 -0.60
N PHE A 46 -6.77 7.77 -0.88
CA PHE A 46 -7.86 7.90 0.08
C PHE A 46 -8.96 6.93 -0.34
N HIS A 47 -9.20 5.91 0.47
CA HIS A 47 -10.31 4.97 0.26
C HIS A 47 -11.55 5.50 0.98
N ALA A 48 -12.60 5.83 0.23
CA ALA A 48 -13.90 6.12 0.81
C ALA A 48 -14.69 4.80 0.93
N TYR A 49 -15.24 4.52 2.11
CA TYR A 49 -16.10 3.34 2.26
C TYR A 49 -17.36 3.52 1.40
N VAL A 50 -17.66 2.54 0.54
CA VAL A 50 -18.86 2.57 -0.33
C VAL A 50 -20.15 2.75 0.49
N ALA A 51 -20.20 2.17 1.69
CA ALA A 51 -21.35 2.27 2.59
C ALA A 51 -21.42 3.60 3.37
N ASP A 52 -20.30 4.33 3.48
CA ASP A 52 -20.21 5.61 4.20
C ASP A 52 -19.10 6.49 3.60
N PRO A 53 -19.42 7.30 2.58
CA PRO A 53 -18.45 8.17 1.91
C PRO A 53 -17.87 9.27 2.80
N SER A 54 -18.40 9.49 4.01
CA SER A 54 -17.84 10.45 4.97
C SER A 54 -16.58 9.90 5.68
N ARG A 55 -16.36 8.58 5.57
CA ARG A 55 -15.18 7.90 6.11
C ARG A 55 -14.16 7.67 5.00
N CYS A 56 -13.19 8.57 4.93
CA CYS A 56 -12.00 8.42 4.10
C CYS A 56 -10.86 7.84 4.93
N VAL A 57 -10.22 6.78 4.44
CA VAL A 57 -9.02 6.21 5.05
C VAL A 57 -7.85 6.51 4.13
N GLU A 58 -6.90 7.29 4.63
CA GLU A 58 -5.59 7.42 3.99
C GLU A 58 -4.90 6.05 3.99
N THR A 59 -4.47 5.60 2.81
CA THR A 59 -3.90 4.28 2.59
C THR A 59 -2.60 4.41 1.81
N ASN A 60 -1.51 4.04 2.45
CA ASN A 60 -0.17 4.05 1.91
C ASN A 60 0.18 2.64 1.41
N HIS A 61 0.22 2.49 0.09
CA HIS A 61 0.49 1.23 -0.61
C HIS A 61 1.98 1.11 -0.85
N TYR A 62 2.59 0.04 -0.36
CA TYR A 62 3.97 -0.31 -0.64
C TYR A 62 3.98 -1.56 -1.51
N CYS A 63 4.24 -1.36 -2.79
CA CYS A 63 3.98 -2.34 -3.84
C CYS A 63 5.25 -3.00 -4.35
N ALA A 64 5.13 -4.28 -4.67
CA ALA A 64 6.14 -5.06 -5.38
C ALA A 64 5.52 -5.68 -6.63
N HIS A 65 6.26 -5.63 -7.74
CA HIS A 65 5.93 -6.39 -8.94
C HIS A 65 6.46 -7.82 -8.84
N LEU A 66 5.56 -8.79 -8.95
CA LEU A 66 5.94 -10.20 -9.03
C LEU A 66 6.27 -10.60 -10.47
N ASN A 67 5.51 -10.06 -11.42
CA ASN A 67 5.71 -10.17 -12.86
C ASN A 67 4.86 -9.10 -13.56
N GLU A 68 4.84 -9.11 -14.90
CA GLU A 68 4.06 -8.20 -15.75
C GLU A 68 2.54 -8.24 -15.52
N ASP A 69 2.01 -9.32 -14.94
CA ASP A 69 0.58 -9.53 -14.75
C ASP A 69 0.14 -9.42 -13.29
N VAL A 70 1.06 -9.32 -12.33
CA VAL A 70 0.74 -9.40 -10.90
C VAL A 70 1.57 -8.41 -10.09
N ARG A 71 0.88 -7.47 -9.47
CA ARG A 71 1.38 -6.57 -8.44
C ARG A 71 0.76 -6.93 -7.10
N GLN A 72 1.54 -6.84 -6.03
CA GLN A 72 1.04 -6.99 -4.67
C GLN A 72 1.48 -5.80 -3.82
N CYS A 73 0.61 -5.32 -2.94
CA CYS A 73 0.84 -4.15 -2.11
C CYS A 73 0.51 -4.43 -0.65
N ILE A 74 1.35 -3.89 0.23
CA ILE A 74 1.12 -3.86 1.67
C ILE A 74 0.57 -2.48 2.01
N LEU A 75 -0.56 -2.42 2.72
CA LEU A 75 -1.29 -1.18 2.95
C LEU A 75 -1.11 -0.70 4.39
N TYR A 76 -0.71 0.56 4.57
CA TYR A 76 -0.52 1.18 5.87
C TYR A 76 -1.40 2.43 6.05
N ASP A 77 -1.79 2.74 7.30
CA ASP A 77 -2.57 3.93 7.62
C ASP A 77 -1.78 5.26 7.61
N SER A 78 -0.46 5.19 7.44
CA SER A 78 0.44 6.34 7.30
C SER A 78 1.76 5.90 6.66
N PRO A 79 2.60 6.82 6.17
CA PRO A 79 3.95 6.49 5.68
C PRO A 79 5.01 6.42 6.80
N GLU A 80 4.60 6.57 8.06
CA GLU A 80 5.52 6.66 9.20
C GLU A 80 5.98 5.28 9.70
N LYS A 81 7.13 5.23 10.40
CA LYS A 81 7.77 3.98 10.84
C LYS A 81 6.87 3.09 11.74
N ASN A 82 5.92 3.68 12.43
CA ASN A 82 4.99 3.03 13.35
C ASN A 82 3.58 2.84 12.75
N ALA A 83 3.43 2.99 11.43
CA ALA A 83 2.16 2.81 10.75
C ALA A 83 1.57 1.42 10.98
N ARG A 84 0.24 1.34 11.08
CA ARG A 84 -0.46 0.06 11.22
C ARG A 84 -0.73 -0.53 9.85
N LEU A 85 -0.52 -1.85 9.73
CA LEU A 85 -0.96 -2.62 8.58
C LEU A 85 -2.49 -2.62 8.55
N ILE A 86 -3.07 -2.11 7.46
CA ILE A 86 -4.52 -2.00 7.27
C ILE A 86 -5.05 -2.81 6.08
N GLY A 87 -4.19 -3.60 5.41
CA GLY A 87 -4.63 -4.51 4.37
C GLY A 87 -3.51 -5.02 3.48
N ILE A 88 -3.89 -5.96 2.61
CA ILE A 88 -3.07 -6.43 1.50
C ILE A 88 -3.90 -6.32 0.23
N GLU A 89 -3.27 -5.90 -0.84
CA GLU A 89 -3.92 -5.70 -2.13
C GLU A 89 -3.15 -6.42 -3.23
N TYR A 90 -3.89 -7.02 -4.16
CA TYR A 90 -3.33 -7.57 -5.40
C TYR A 90 -3.96 -6.85 -6.59
N MET A 91 -3.12 -6.49 -7.57
CA MET A 91 -3.57 -5.99 -8.86
C MET A 91 -3.13 -6.97 -9.93
N ILE A 92 -4.03 -7.33 -10.85
CA ILE A 92 -3.73 -8.26 -11.94
C ILE A 92 -4.11 -7.71 -13.30
N SER A 93 -3.44 -8.17 -14.35
CA SER A 93 -3.81 -7.75 -15.70
C SER A 93 -5.24 -8.20 -16.08
N PRO A 94 -5.94 -7.47 -16.97
CA PRO A 94 -7.27 -7.87 -17.44
C PRO A 94 -7.29 -9.25 -18.11
N ARG A 95 -6.17 -9.64 -18.73
CA ARG A 95 -5.97 -10.98 -19.30
C ARG A 95 -6.01 -12.04 -18.20
N LEU A 96 -5.25 -11.85 -17.12
CA LEU A 96 -5.23 -12.80 -16.01
C LEU A 96 -6.60 -12.85 -15.33
N PHE A 97 -7.23 -11.69 -15.09
CA PHE A 97 -8.59 -11.61 -14.55
C PHE A 97 -9.60 -12.41 -15.37
N ALA A 98 -9.54 -12.33 -16.71
CA ALA A 98 -10.46 -13.05 -17.58
C ALA A 98 -10.40 -14.57 -17.39
N THR A 99 -9.26 -15.12 -16.95
CA THR A 99 -9.06 -16.55 -16.70
C THR A 99 -9.59 -17.03 -15.34
N LEU A 100 -9.92 -16.12 -14.42
CA LEU A 100 -10.46 -16.47 -13.11
C LEU A 100 -11.87 -17.08 -13.22
N ASP A 101 -12.19 -17.97 -12.28
CA ASP A 101 -13.55 -18.50 -12.17
C ASP A 101 -14.53 -17.44 -11.67
N ALA A 102 -15.82 -17.76 -11.75
CA ALA A 102 -16.87 -16.81 -11.43
C ALA A 102 -16.97 -16.47 -9.93
N GLU A 103 -16.53 -17.35 -9.03
CA GLU A 103 -16.56 -17.09 -7.60
C GLU A 103 -15.39 -16.17 -7.22
N GLU A 104 -14.20 -16.46 -7.73
CA GLU A 104 -13.01 -15.65 -7.53
C GLU A 104 -13.25 -14.23 -8.06
N LYS A 105 -13.75 -14.07 -9.29
CA LYS A 105 -14.04 -12.74 -9.89
C LYS A 105 -14.91 -11.83 -9.03
N LYS A 106 -15.78 -12.38 -8.17
CA LYS A 106 -16.64 -11.57 -7.27
C LYS A 106 -15.86 -10.87 -6.17
N LEU A 107 -14.66 -11.34 -5.86
CA LEU A 107 -13.78 -10.75 -4.86
C LEU A 107 -13.01 -9.53 -5.43
N TRP A 108 -12.93 -9.41 -6.76
CA TRP A 108 -12.20 -8.35 -7.43
C TRP A 108 -13.11 -7.19 -7.81
N HIS A 109 -12.55 -5.97 -7.79
CA HIS A 109 -13.18 -4.74 -8.24
C HIS A 109 -12.19 -3.90 -9.04
N SER A 110 -12.66 -2.97 -9.87
CA SER A 110 -11.78 -2.07 -10.60
C SER A 110 -11.60 -0.75 -9.85
N HIS A 111 -10.38 -0.20 -9.79
CA HIS A 111 -10.11 1.15 -9.23
C HIS A 111 -10.63 2.31 -10.11
N VAL A 112 -11.47 2.02 -11.12
CA VAL A 112 -12.01 3.01 -12.06
C VAL A 112 -12.72 4.16 -11.33
N PHE A 113 -13.30 3.93 -10.15
CA PHE A 113 -13.90 4.99 -9.35
C PHE A 113 -12.87 5.84 -8.59
N GLU A 114 -11.83 5.23 -8.02
CA GLU A 114 -10.81 5.89 -7.19
C GLU A 114 -9.81 6.71 -8.01
N VAL A 115 -9.49 6.23 -9.22
CA VAL A 115 -8.63 6.97 -10.17
C VAL A 115 -9.38 8.15 -10.79
N LYS A 116 -10.69 8.01 -11.08
CA LYS A 116 -11.50 9.10 -11.66
C LYS A 116 -11.89 10.17 -10.65
N SER A 117 -11.89 9.87 -9.35
CA SER A 117 -12.20 10.84 -8.29
C SER A 117 -10.99 11.67 -7.83
N GLY A 118 -9.77 11.35 -8.30
CA GLY A 118 -8.54 12.04 -7.88
C GLY A 118 -8.09 11.68 -6.47
N MET A 119 -8.55 10.52 -5.95
CA MET A 119 -8.26 10.08 -4.59
C MET A 119 -6.99 9.23 -4.48
N LEU A 120 -6.34 8.91 -5.62
CA LEU A 120 -5.05 8.23 -5.68
C LEU A 120 -3.97 9.21 -6.17
N ILE A 121 -2.92 9.40 -5.38
CA ILE A 121 -1.77 10.24 -5.72
C ILE A 121 -0.49 9.43 -5.55
N MET A 122 0.50 9.69 -6.40
CA MET A 122 1.84 9.18 -6.15
C MET A 122 2.64 10.33 -5.51
N PRO A 123 3.13 10.19 -4.26
CA PRO A 123 3.89 11.27 -3.63
C PRO A 123 5.19 11.56 -4.38
N LYS A 124 5.37 12.80 -4.85
CA LYS A 124 6.58 13.20 -5.58
C LYS A 124 7.83 13.13 -4.68
N PRO A 125 8.89 12.43 -5.10
CA PRO A 125 10.16 12.48 -4.40
C PRO A 125 10.77 13.91 -4.39
N PRO A 126 11.45 14.31 -3.32
CA PRO A 126 11.97 15.68 -3.19
C PRO A 126 12.95 16.11 -4.30
N LEU A 127 13.69 15.15 -4.87
CA LEU A 127 14.81 15.40 -5.80
C LEU A 127 14.49 15.08 -7.28
N VAL A 128 13.24 14.72 -7.60
CA VAL A 128 12.84 14.39 -8.98
C VAL A 128 12.23 15.62 -9.67
N PRO A 129 12.69 15.98 -10.89
CA PRO A 129 12.10 17.06 -11.69
C PRO A 129 10.61 16.81 -12.00
N GLN A 130 9.80 17.87 -11.96
CA GLN A 130 8.34 17.77 -12.08
C GLN A 130 7.88 17.03 -13.35
N VAL A 131 8.41 17.38 -14.53
CA VAL A 131 8.00 16.75 -15.81
C VAL A 131 8.37 15.27 -15.87
N ALA A 132 9.53 14.89 -15.33
CA ALA A 132 9.96 13.49 -15.26
C ALA A 132 9.07 12.70 -14.28
N TRP A 133 8.67 13.34 -13.19
CA TRP A 133 7.74 12.76 -12.23
C TRP A 133 6.35 12.58 -12.82
N GLU A 134 5.78 13.60 -13.45
CA GLU A 134 4.44 13.54 -14.06
C GLU A 134 4.33 12.42 -15.10
N THR A 135 5.39 12.20 -15.87
CA THR A 135 5.45 11.11 -16.85
C THR A 135 5.42 9.74 -16.16
N ALA A 136 6.22 9.56 -15.11
CA ALA A 136 6.29 8.31 -14.34
C ALA A 136 5.00 8.05 -13.56
N GLU A 137 4.45 9.08 -12.89
CA GLU A 137 3.17 9.04 -12.20
C GLU A 137 2.05 8.67 -13.16
N THR A 138 1.97 9.30 -14.33
CA THR A 138 0.92 8.99 -15.33
C THR A 138 1.01 7.53 -15.78
N ALA A 139 2.21 7.04 -16.11
CA ALA A 139 2.39 5.66 -16.54
C ALA A 139 1.99 4.65 -15.46
N GLU A 140 2.34 4.91 -14.21
CA GLU A 140 1.97 4.03 -13.10
C GLU A 140 0.48 4.09 -12.78
N MET A 141 -0.15 5.27 -12.88
CA MET A 141 -1.61 5.42 -12.70
C MET A 141 -2.43 4.67 -13.76
N GLU A 142 -1.91 4.51 -14.99
CA GLU A 142 -2.54 3.67 -16.02
C GLU A 142 -2.53 2.18 -15.64
N GLU A 143 -1.50 1.70 -14.93
CA GLU A 143 -1.47 0.31 -14.44
C GLU A 143 -2.43 0.08 -13.26
N VAL A 144 -2.76 1.13 -12.50
CA VAL A 144 -3.72 1.03 -11.38
C VAL A 144 -5.17 0.91 -11.88
N TRP A 145 -5.46 1.06 -13.17
CA TRP A 145 -6.79 0.77 -13.77
C TRP A 145 -7.16 -0.72 -13.79
N ASN A 146 -6.24 -1.59 -13.39
CA ASN A 146 -6.40 -3.03 -13.41
C ASN A 146 -7.41 -3.56 -12.37
N PRO A 147 -7.94 -4.78 -12.54
CA PRO A 147 -8.68 -5.49 -11.50
C PRO A 147 -7.86 -5.63 -10.21
N VAL A 148 -8.50 -5.33 -9.09
CA VAL A 148 -7.91 -5.29 -7.76
C VAL A 148 -8.68 -6.16 -6.77
N LEU A 149 -7.95 -6.87 -5.93
CA LEU A 149 -8.47 -7.64 -4.81
C LEU A 149 -7.88 -7.11 -3.49
N LEU A 150 -8.76 -6.57 -2.64
CA LEU A 150 -8.40 -6.03 -1.33
C LEU A 150 -8.81 -6.98 -0.22
N PHE A 151 -7.86 -7.36 0.63
CA PHE A 151 -8.10 -8.09 1.86
C PHE A 151 -7.93 -7.14 3.07
N PRO A 152 -9.03 -6.60 3.62
CA PRO A 152 -8.94 -5.86 4.87
C PRO A 152 -8.55 -6.80 6.02
N PRO A 153 -7.82 -6.33 7.04
CA PRO A 153 -7.55 -7.11 8.24
C PRO A 153 -8.88 -7.45 8.93
N SER A 154 -8.98 -8.68 9.42
CA SER A 154 -10.13 -9.20 10.18
C SER A 154 -10.34 -8.49 11.50
#